data_AF-A0AA91RJT6-F1
#
_entry.id   AF-A0AA91RJT6-F1
#
_cell.length_a   1.000
_cell.length_b   1.000
_cell.length_c   1.000
_cell.angle_alpha   90.00
_cell.angle_beta   90.00
_cell.angle_gamma   90.00
#
_symmetry.space_group_name_H-M   'P 1'
#
loop_
_entity.id
_entity.type
_entity.pdbx_description
1 polymer ?
#
loop_
_entity_poly.entity_id
_entity_poly.type
_entity_poly.pdbx_seq_one_letter_code
_entity_poly.pdbx_strand_id
1 'polypeptide(L)'
;MEDGSFVLASLQSFHRCPARSDFIELCFATDAGTWTWCFREPSERSEGGSGGTLALTVGPYGAQARYVDDGGLGLALPTSQALPMILGGSQTYVARRLVARG
;
A
#
# COMPACT_ATOMS: atom_id res chain seq x y z
N MET A 1 12.69 -4.63 -11.12
CA MET A 1 12.00 -5.42 -10.07
C MET A 1 12.27 -6.91 -10.31
N GLU A 2 13.47 -7.42 -10.05
CA GLU A 2 13.85 -8.81 -10.44
C GLU A 2 14.25 -9.74 -9.28
N ASP A 3 14.15 -9.31 -8.02
CA ASP A 3 14.69 -10.11 -6.90
C ASP A 3 13.62 -10.80 -6.02
N GLY A 4 12.40 -11.06 -6.54
CA GLY A 4 11.34 -11.75 -5.79
C GLY A 4 10.90 -11.09 -4.46
N SER A 5 11.40 -9.88 -4.19
CA SER A 5 11.23 -9.15 -2.94
C SER A 5 9.89 -8.44 -2.85
N PHE A 6 9.22 -8.27 -4.00
CA PHE A 6 7.90 -7.64 -4.13
C PHE A 6 6.96 -8.61 -4.82
N VAL A 7 5.72 -8.68 -4.32
CA VAL A 7 4.63 -9.46 -4.89
C VAL A 7 3.52 -8.51 -5.30
N LEU A 8 2.87 -8.80 -6.43
CA LEU A 8 1.69 -8.04 -6.85
C LEU A 8 0.58 -8.25 -5.82
N ALA A 9 -0.10 -7.15 -5.49
CA ALA A 9 -1.14 -7.11 -4.47
C ALA A 9 -2.43 -6.54 -5.05
N SER A 10 -3.52 -7.26 -4.86
CA SER A 10 -4.87 -6.82 -5.21
C SER A 10 -5.58 -6.39 -3.94
N LEU A 11 -6.08 -5.15 -3.90
CA LEU A 11 -6.92 -4.68 -2.81
C LEU A 11 -8.26 -5.43 -2.86
N GLN A 12 -8.56 -6.22 -1.84
CA GLN A 12 -9.81 -7.00 -1.76
C GLN A 12 -10.91 -6.22 -1.04
N SER A 13 -10.54 -5.57 0.06
CA SER A 13 -11.47 -4.82 0.89
C SER A 13 -10.76 -3.73 1.65
N PHE A 14 -11.55 -2.76 2.08
CA PHE A 14 -11.11 -1.73 3.01
C PHE A 14 -12.26 -1.39 3.96
N HIS A 15 -11.94 -1.17 5.23
CA HIS A 15 -12.92 -0.81 6.26
C HIS A 15 -12.26 0.02 7.36
N ARG A 16 -13.05 0.50 8.32
CA ARG A 16 -12.48 1.19 9.49
C ARG A 16 -11.54 0.24 10.25
N CYS A 17 -10.40 0.75 10.65
CA CYS A 17 -9.44 -0.02 11.42
C CYS A 17 -10.01 -0.34 12.81
N PRO A 18 -9.98 -1.61 13.26
CA PRO A 18 -10.54 -2.01 14.55
C PRO A 18 -9.77 -1.39 15.73
N ALA A 19 -8.48 -1.10 15.55
CA ALA A 19 -7.64 -0.53 16.60
C ALA A 19 -7.86 0.99 16.78
N ARG A 20 -8.26 1.71 15.73
CA ARG A 20 -8.37 3.17 15.73
C ARG A 20 -9.42 3.68 14.74
N SER A 21 -10.32 4.53 15.21
CA SER A 21 -11.41 5.08 14.41
C SER A 21 -10.96 6.07 13.33
N ASP A 22 -9.81 6.72 13.48
CA ASP A 22 -9.22 7.65 12.51
C ASP A 22 -8.34 6.95 11.45
N PHE A 23 -8.44 5.63 11.36
CA PHE A 23 -7.65 4.79 10.46
C PHE A 23 -8.56 3.91 9.61
N ILE A 24 -8.11 3.64 8.39
CA ILE A 24 -8.70 2.68 7.47
C ILE A 24 -7.77 1.46 7.39
N GLU A 25 -8.32 0.28 7.53
CA GLU A 25 -7.63 -0.97 7.27
C GLU A 25 -7.79 -1.33 5.79
N LEU A 26 -6.67 -1.61 5.14
CA LEU A 26 -6.62 -2.12 3.78
C LEU A 26 -6.24 -3.60 3.81
N CYS A 27 -7.00 -4.42 3.09
CA CYS A 27 -6.76 -5.86 2.99
C CYS A 27 -6.31 -6.20 1.57
N PHE A 28 -5.05 -6.60 1.44
CA PHE A 28 -4.46 -7.02 0.17
C PHE A 28 -4.37 -8.54 0.09
N ALA A 29 -4.74 -9.09 -1.07
CA ALA A 29 -4.41 -10.45 -1.45
C ALA A 29 -3.19 -10.45 -2.38
N THR A 30 -2.25 -11.34 -2.11
CA THR A 30 -1.08 -11.61 -2.93
C THR A 30 -0.97 -13.11 -3.16
N ASP A 31 -0.18 -13.53 -4.15
CA ASP A 31 0.14 -14.95 -4.36
C ASP A 31 0.84 -15.61 -3.15
N ALA A 32 1.52 -14.81 -2.32
CA ALA A 32 2.19 -15.27 -1.11
C ALA A 32 1.29 -15.28 0.14
N GLY A 33 0.02 -14.88 0.04
CA GLY A 33 -0.91 -14.75 1.16
C GLY A 33 -1.56 -13.37 1.25
N THR A 34 -2.39 -13.18 2.29
CA THR A 34 -3.04 -11.90 2.56
C THR A 34 -2.17 -11.03 3.46
N TRP A 35 -2.25 -9.72 3.27
CA TRP A 35 -1.60 -8.75 4.14
C TRP A 35 -2.56 -7.60 4.42
N THR A 36 -2.77 -7.30 5.70
CA THR A 36 -3.63 -6.19 6.13
C THR A 36 -2.79 -5.13 6.84
N TRP A 37 -3.18 -3.86 6.66
CA TRP A 37 -2.53 -2.77 7.37
C TRP A 37 -3.47 -1.59 7.56
N CYS A 38 -3.39 -0.98 8.75
CA CYS A 38 -4.12 0.25 9.06
C CYS A 38 -3.32 1.48 8.66
N PHE A 39 -3.91 2.31 7.81
CA PHE A 39 -3.41 3.61 7.40
C PHE A 39 -4.26 4.71 8.02
N ARG A 40 -3.64 5.84 8.37
CA ARG A 40 -4.40 7.01 8.82
C ARG A 40 -5.31 7.47 7.68
N GLU A 41 -6.59 7.66 7.99
CA GLU A 41 -7.57 8.17 7.03
C GLU A 41 -7.18 9.60 6.62
N PRO A 42 -7.07 9.91 5.33
CA PRO A 42 -6.72 11.24 4.87
C PRO A 42 -7.89 12.18 5.15
N SER A 43 -7.60 13.34 5.74
CA SER A 43 -8.61 14.36 6.04
C SER A 43 -9.29 14.93 4.80
N GLU A 44 -8.62 14.81 3.65
CA GLU A 44 -9.14 15.22 2.35
C GLU A 44 -9.06 14.03 1.39
N ARG A 45 -10.21 13.65 0.80
CA ARG A 45 -10.20 12.85 -0.43
C ARG A 45 -9.63 13.73 -1.53
N SER A 46 -8.31 13.84 -1.59
CA SER A 46 -7.67 14.32 -2.81
C SER A 46 -8.13 13.42 -3.94
N GLU A 47 -8.54 14.01 -5.07
CA GLU A 47 -8.75 13.34 -6.35
C GLU A 47 -7.39 12.86 -6.89
N GLY A 48 -6.70 12.02 -6.11
CA GLY A 48 -5.41 11.43 -6.45
C GLY A 48 -5.65 10.54 -7.65
N GLY A 49 -5.18 11.00 -8.81
CA GLY A 49 -5.45 10.36 -10.09
C GLY A 49 -5.14 8.87 -10.07
N SER A 50 -5.97 8.10 -10.79
CA SER A 50 -5.85 6.65 -10.99
C SER A 50 -4.61 6.21 -11.79
N GLY A 51 -3.56 7.03 -11.83
CA GLY A 51 -2.35 6.78 -12.60
C GLY A 51 -1.16 6.53 -11.68
N GLY A 52 -0.63 5.31 -11.70
CA GLY A 52 0.67 5.01 -11.09
C GLY A 52 0.80 3.58 -10.61
N THR A 53 2.04 3.16 -10.45
CA THR A 53 2.40 1.91 -9.80
C THR A 53 3.03 2.25 -8.45
N LEU A 54 2.56 1.58 -7.39
CA LEU A 54 3.02 1.77 -6.03
C LEU A 54 3.67 0.51 -5.50
N ALA A 55 4.59 0.68 -4.56
CA ALA A 55 5.17 -0.41 -3.79
C ALA A 55 5.06 -0.08 -2.29
N LEU A 56 4.48 -1.00 -1.53
CA LEU A 56 4.41 -0.97 -0.07
C LEU A 56 5.63 -1.71 0.49
N THR A 57 6.47 -0.99 1.23
CA THR A 57 7.73 -1.47 1.82
C THR A 57 7.69 -1.39 3.35
N VAL A 58 8.69 -1.99 4.00
CA VAL A 58 8.94 -1.77 5.43
C VAL A 58 9.80 -0.50 5.57
N GLY A 59 9.20 0.57 6.10
CA GLY A 59 9.91 1.76 6.56
C GLY A 59 10.32 1.66 8.04
N PRO A 60 11.02 2.68 8.56
CA PRO A 60 11.50 2.69 9.95
C PRO A 60 10.37 2.66 11.01
N TYR A 61 9.16 3.04 10.63
CA TYR A 61 8.00 3.14 11.53
C TYR A 61 6.82 2.24 11.13
N GLY A 62 7.02 1.29 10.21
CA GLY A 62 5.96 0.41 9.69
C GLY A 62 5.85 0.45 8.17
N ALA A 63 4.67 0.17 7.62
CA ALA A 63 4.46 0.16 6.18
C ALA A 63 4.63 1.56 5.56
N GLN A 64 5.41 1.65 4.47
CA GLN A 64 5.65 2.88 3.71
C GLN A 64 5.32 2.65 2.25
N ALA A 65 4.57 3.57 1.63
CA ALA A 65 4.33 3.55 0.20
C ALA A 65 5.46 4.26 -0.56
N ARG A 66 5.80 3.75 -1.73
CA ARG A 66 6.74 4.36 -2.68
C ARG A 66 6.16 4.34 -4.08
N TYR A 67 6.48 5.35 -4.87
CA TYR A 67 6.29 5.26 -6.32
C TYR A 67 7.18 4.16 -6.90
N VAL A 68 6.73 3.56 -7.99
CA VAL A 68 7.54 2.69 -8.84
C VAL A 68 7.76 3.44 -10.14
N ASP A 69 9.03 3.69 -10.45
CA ASP A 69 9.46 4.41 -11.66
C ASP A 69 10.64 3.64 -12.29
N ASP A 70 10.65 3.57 -13.62
CA ASP A 70 11.70 2.99 -14.48
C ASP A 70 12.49 1.81 -13.86
N GLY A 71 11.78 0.74 -13.49
CA GLY A 71 12.37 -0.53 -13.03
C GLY A 71 12.70 -0.62 -11.53
N GLY A 72 12.50 0.44 -10.75
CA GLY A 72 12.90 0.52 -9.33
C GLY A 72 11.90 1.17 -8.38
N LEU A 73 12.27 1.22 -7.09
CA LEU A 73 11.54 1.95 -6.06
C LEU A 73 11.93 3.43 -6.11
N GLY A 74 10.99 4.28 -6.48
CA GLY A 74 11.13 5.73 -6.44
C GLY A 74 10.93 6.32 -5.06
N LEU A 75 10.47 7.57 -5.04
CA LEU A 75 10.29 8.37 -3.83
C LEU A 75 9.24 7.78 -2.89
N ALA A 76 9.47 7.96 -1.59
CA ALA A 76 8.48 7.64 -0.57
C ALA A 76 7.30 8.60 -0.64
N LEU A 77 6.11 8.03 -0.55
CA LEU A 77 4.84 8.75 -0.58
C LEU A 77 4.28 8.92 0.82
N PRO A 78 3.77 10.12 1.16
CA PRO A 78 2.96 10.27 2.35
C PRO A 78 1.66 9.47 2.20
N THR A 79 1.13 8.96 3.32
CA THR A 79 -0.14 8.22 3.35
C THR A 79 -1.29 9.00 2.73
N SER A 80 -1.31 10.33 2.90
CA SER A 80 -2.31 11.23 2.32
C SER A 80 -2.35 11.19 0.79
N GLN A 81 -1.26 10.79 0.13
CA GLN A 81 -1.17 10.68 -1.32
C GLN A 81 -1.28 9.22 -1.78
N ALA A 82 -0.63 8.29 -1.07
CA ALA A 82 -0.66 6.88 -1.40
C ALA A 82 -2.05 6.26 -1.25
N LEU A 83 -2.79 6.62 -0.19
CA LEU A 83 -4.07 5.99 0.11
C LEU A 83 -5.15 6.31 -0.94
N PRO A 84 -5.35 7.58 -1.37
CA PRO A 84 -6.23 7.88 -2.51
C PRO A 84 -5.86 7.11 -3.79
N MET A 85 -4.57 6.98 -4.10
CA MET A 85 -4.13 6.23 -5.29
C MET A 85 -4.48 4.75 -5.20
N ILE A 86 -4.23 4.12 -4.05
CA ILE A 86 -4.57 2.71 -3.80
C ILE A 86 -6.08 2.49 -3.94
N LEU A 87 -6.88 3.36 -3.30
CA LEU A 87 -8.34 3.30 -3.38
C LEU A 87 -8.87 3.63 -4.79
N GLY A 88 -8.12 4.43 -5.55
CA GLY A 88 -8.37 4.75 -6.95
C GLY A 88 -7.95 3.66 -7.94
N GLY A 89 -7.49 2.50 -7.45
CA GLY A 89 -7.18 1.32 -8.27
C GLY A 89 -5.75 1.27 -8.80
N SER A 90 -4.80 2.01 -8.22
CA SER A 90 -3.39 1.94 -8.64
C SER A 90 -2.82 0.53 -8.51
N GLN A 91 -1.97 0.14 -9.46
CA GLN A 91 -1.26 -1.14 -9.37
C GLN A 91 -0.34 -1.11 -8.16
N THR A 92 -0.54 -2.05 -7.22
CA THR A 92 0.17 -2.06 -5.94
C THR A 92 1.00 -3.32 -5.81
N TYR A 93 2.27 -3.16 -5.45
CA TYR A 93 3.16 -4.23 -5.02
C TYR A 93 3.34 -4.17 -3.52
N VAL A 94 3.49 -5.32 -2.87
CA VAL A 94 3.80 -5.41 -1.43
C VAL A 94 5.12 -6.15 -1.26
N ALA A 95 5.99 -5.64 -0.39
CA ALA A 95 7.22 -6.34 -0.05
C ALA A 95 6.87 -7.71 0.56
N ARG A 96 7.43 -8.80 0.04
CA ARG A 96 7.13 -10.17 0.49
C ARG A 96 7.37 -10.36 2.00
N ARG A 97 8.30 -9.60 2.59
CA ARG A 97 8.56 -9.58 4.04
C ARG A 97 7.39 -9.06 4.88
N LEU A 98 6.49 -8.25 4.32
CA LEU A 98 5.26 -7.81 4.98
C LEU A 98 4.22 -8.94 5.02
N VAL A 99 4.10 -9.69 3.92
CA VAL A 99 3.16 -10.83 3.82
C VAL A 99 3.59 -11.97 4.73
N ALA A 100 4.88 -12.31 4.79
CA ALA A 100 5.39 -13.41 5.60
C ALA A 100 5.35 -13.18 7.13
N ARG A 101 4.97 -11.97 7.57
CA ARG A 101 4.86 -11.59 8.99
C ARG A 101 3.43 -11.32 9.43
N GLY A 102 2.47 -11.40 8.51
CA GLY A 102 1.03 -11.24 8.76
C GLY A 102 0.38 -12.53 9.23
#